data_AF-A0A7W9BKZ8-F1
#
_entry.id   AF-A0A7W9BKZ8-F1
#
_cell.length_a   1.000
_cell.length_b   1.000
_cell.length_c   1.000
_cell.angle_alpha   90.00
_cell.angle_beta   90.00
_cell.angle_gamma   90.00
#
_symmetry.space_group_name_H-M   'P 1'
#
loop_
_entity.id
_entity.type
_entity.pdbx_description
1 polymer ?
#
loop_
_entity_poly.entity_id
_entity_poly.type
_entity_poly.pdbx_seq_one_letter_code
_entity_poly.pdbx_strand_id
1 'polypeptide(L)'
;MSPEATILIINIALLGFAYLWAYPSLPVKTWRAIMVRDVAISVAALTLAAALFAGRNITFHMVLFNTNWLVFSIITMMLIETPLFAWFAQKHNLRLNDLDPRDDD
;
A
#
# COMPACT_ATOMS: atom_id res chain seq x y z
N MET A 1 3.79 -17.72 14.11
CA MET A 1 3.66 -17.11 12.77
C MET A 1 5.05 -16.75 12.28
N SER A 2 5.35 -16.97 11.00
CA SER A 2 6.64 -16.54 10.44
C SER A 2 6.69 -15.01 10.34
N PRO A 3 7.87 -14.38 10.48
CA PRO A 3 8.04 -12.93 10.29
C PRO A 3 7.47 -12.43 8.96
N GLU A 4 7.68 -13.20 7.88
CA GLU A 4 7.17 -12.91 6.54
C GLU A 4 5.64 -12.87 6.51
N ALA A 5 4.98 -13.86 7.13
CA ALA A 5 3.53 -13.91 7.19
C ALA A 5 2.96 -12.72 7.97
N THR A 6 3.64 -12.29 9.04
CA THR A 6 3.22 -11.12 9.82
C THR A 6 3.21 -9.84 8.96
N ILE A 7 4.29 -9.57 8.20
CA ILE A 7 4.34 -8.40 7.31
C ILE A 7 3.29 -8.50 6.20
N LEU A 8 3.13 -9.68 5.60
CA LEU A 8 2.11 -9.89 4.55
C LEU A 8 0.69 -9.65 5.08
N ILE A 9 0.37 -10.14 6.28
CA ILE A 9 -0.94 -9.94 6.91
C ILE A 9 -1.17 -8.44 7.19
N ILE A 10 -0.17 -7.72 7.70
CA ILE A 10 -0.27 -6.27 7.93
C ILE A 10 -0.56 -5.54 6.62
N ASN A 11 0.19 -5.84 5.56
CA ASN A 11 0.03 -5.20 4.26
C ASN A 11 -1.35 -5.51 3.64
N ILE A 12 -1.77 -6.78 3.65
CA ILE A 12 -3.08 -7.20 3.14
C ILE A 12 -4.22 -6.58 3.94
N ALA A 13 -4.12 -6.53 5.27
CA ALA A 13 -5.17 -5.96 6.12
C ALA A 13 -5.31 -4.45 5.89
N LEU A 14 -4.19 -3.71 5.85
CA LEU A 14 -4.21 -2.26 5.63
C LEU A 14 -4.68 -1.89 4.23
N LEU A 15 -4.09 -2.50 3.18
CA LEU A 15 -4.48 -2.24 1.79
C LEU A 15 -5.90 -2.75 1.51
N GLY A 16 -6.28 -3.91 2.04
CA GLY A 16 -7.63 -4.44 1.92
C GLY A 16 -8.66 -3.50 2.55
N PHE A 17 -8.40 -3.01 3.76
CA PHE A 17 -9.26 -2.00 4.39
C PHE A 17 -9.33 -0.71 3.57
N ALA A 18 -8.19 -0.25 3.03
CA ALA A 18 -8.12 0.94 2.20
C ALA A 18 -9.01 0.82 0.95
N TYR A 19 -8.79 -0.21 0.15
CA TYR A 19 -9.38 -0.38 -1.17
C TYR A 19 -10.82 -0.90 -1.13
N LEU A 20 -11.19 -1.71 -0.14
CA LEU A 20 -12.54 -2.26 -0.03
C LEU A 20 -13.50 -1.37 0.74
N TRP A 21 -13.00 -0.54 1.68
CA TRP A 21 -13.85 0.25 2.56
C TRP A 21 -13.55 1.76 2.50
N ALA A 22 -12.31 2.16 2.77
CA ALA A 22 -11.98 3.58 2.94
C ALA A 22 -12.13 4.38 1.64
N TYR A 23 -11.56 3.90 0.54
CA TYR A 23 -11.56 4.56 -0.77
C TYR A 23 -12.93 4.60 -1.45
N PRO A 24 -13.76 3.53 -1.47
CA PRO A 24 -15.09 3.61 -2.04
C PRO A 24 -16.00 4.59 -1.29
N SER A 25 -15.76 4.79 0.01
CA SER A 25 -16.50 5.74 0.86
C SER A 25 -16.11 7.21 0.61
N LEU A 26 -15.09 7.49 -0.20
CA LEU A 26 -14.68 8.87 -0.49
C LEU A 26 -15.72 9.59 -1.36
N PRO A 27 -16.17 10.80 -0.97
CA PRO A 27 -17.12 11.58 -1.75
C PRO A 27 -16.49 12.10 -3.06
N VAL A 28 -15.20 12.41 -3.03
CA VAL A 28 -14.42 12.82 -4.22
C VAL A 28 -13.31 11.79 -4.43
N LYS A 29 -13.36 11.08 -5.56
CA LYS A 29 -12.41 10.03 -5.94
C LYS A 29 -11.46 10.57 -7.01
N THR A 30 -10.59 11.50 -6.63
CA THR A 30 -9.51 11.98 -7.53
C THR A 30 -8.25 11.15 -7.35
N TRP A 31 -7.48 11.01 -8.43
CA TRP A 31 -6.21 10.26 -8.43
C TRP A 31 -5.24 10.74 -7.34
N ARG A 32 -5.07 12.07 -7.21
CA ARG A 32 -4.20 12.67 -6.19
C ARG A 32 -4.63 12.32 -4.76
N ALA A 33 -5.93 12.33 -4.51
CA ALA A 33 -6.46 12.07 -3.18
C ALA A 33 -6.29 10.59 -2.77
N ILE A 34 -6.29 9.67 -3.73
CA ILE A 34 -6.02 8.26 -3.50
C ILE A 34 -4.53 8.06 -3.23
N MET A 35 -3.64 8.58 -4.09
CA MET A 35 -2.19 8.43 -3.92
C MET A 35 -1.66 8.95 -2.58
N VAL A 36 -2.11 10.14 -2.14
CA VAL A 36 -1.65 10.70 -0.85
C VAL A 36 -2.04 9.78 0.31
N ARG A 37 -3.23 9.15 0.23
CA ARG A 37 -3.67 8.19 1.24
C ARG A 37 -2.90 6.88 1.14
N ASP A 38 -2.59 6.40 -0.07
CA ASP A 38 -1.80 5.18 -0.27
C ASP A 38 -0.40 5.33 0.31
N VAL A 39 0.25 6.49 0.09
CA VAL A 39 1.52 6.82 0.74
C VAL A 39 1.40 6.85 2.26
N ALA A 40 0.33 7.42 2.82
CA ALA A 40 0.13 7.45 4.26
C ALA A 40 -0.04 6.02 4.85
N ILE A 41 -0.80 5.16 4.17
CA ILE A 41 -1.00 3.76 4.57
C ILE A 41 0.31 2.98 4.46
N SER A 42 1.08 3.23 3.40
CA SER A 42 2.40 2.66 3.19
C SER A 42 3.38 3.01 4.31
N VAL A 43 3.43 4.29 4.69
CA VAL A 43 4.24 4.77 5.81
C VAL A 43 3.79 4.14 7.13
N ALA A 44 2.48 4.00 7.34
CA ALA A 44 1.94 3.34 8.53
C ALA A 44 2.33 1.86 8.58
N ALA A 45 2.21 1.12 7.47
CA ALA A 45 2.62 -0.27 7.35
C ALA A 45 4.12 -0.43 7.64
N LEU A 46 4.96 0.44 7.07
CA LEU A 46 6.40 0.45 7.32
C LEU A 46 6.74 0.78 8.77
N THR A 47 6.00 1.69 9.40
CA THR A 47 6.19 2.03 10.81
C THR A 47 5.84 0.86 11.73
N LEU A 48 4.77 0.11 11.42
CA LEU A 48 4.43 -1.12 12.14
C LEU A 48 5.50 -2.20 11.93
N ALA A 49 5.98 -2.39 10.70
CA ALA A 49 7.08 -3.32 10.42
C ALA A 49 8.36 -2.92 11.17
N ALA A 50 8.68 -1.63 11.22
CA ALA A 50 9.79 -1.11 11.98
C ALA A 50 9.60 -1.35 13.49
N ALA A 51 8.44 -1.06 14.05
CA ALA A 51 8.16 -1.29 15.47
C ALA A 51 8.31 -2.78 15.86
N LEU A 52 7.97 -3.70 14.95
CA LEU A 52 8.06 -5.13 15.20
C LEU A 52 9.47 -5.71 14.98
N PHE A 53 10.18 -5.25 13.96
CA PHE A 53 11.39 -5.91 13.46
C PHE A 53 12.65 -5.03 13.43
N ALA A 54 12.54 -3.72 13.61
CA ALA A 54 13.71 -2.86 13.73
C ALA A 54 14.55 -3.25 14.96
N GLY A 55 15.87 -3.28 14.79
CA GLY A 55 16.79 -3.74 15.82
C GLY A 55 16.81 -5.26 16.04
N ARG A 56 15.97 -6.04 15.36
CA ARG A 56 16.03 -7.51 15.38
C ARG A 56 16.87 -8.02 14.22
N ASN A 57 17.77 -8.95 14.50
CA ASN A 57 18.63 -9.57 13.48
C ASN A 57 17.91 -10.74 12.80
N ILE A 58 16.73 -10.46 12.23
CA ILE A 58 15.87 -11.44 11.56
C ILE A 58 16.06 -11.29 10.05
N THR A 59 16.41 -12.39 9.40
CA THR A 59 16.46 -12.49 7.94
C THR A 59 15.07 -12.77 7.39
N PHE A 60 14.69 -12.06 6.35
CA PHE A 60 13.46 -12.27 5.61
C PHE A 60 13.76 -12.97 4.30
N HIS A 61 13.01 -14.01 3.98
CA HIS A 61 13.22 -14.77 2.75
C HIS A 61 12.24 -14.31 1.66
N MET A 62 12.77 -13.80 0.54
CA MET A 62 12.02 -13.71 -0.70
C MET A 62 12.20 -14.98 -1.53
N VAL A 63 11.35 -15.14 -2.54
CA VAL A 63 11.40 -16.27 -3.49
C VAL A 63 12.79 -16.41 -4.15
N LEU A 64 13.47 -15.29 -4.41
CA LEU A 64 14.74 -15.25 -5.18
C LEU A 64 15.97 -14.96 -4.33
N PHE A 65 15.84 -14.29 -3.19
CA PHE A 65 16.97 -13.85 -2.36
C PHE A 65 16.54 -13.58 -0.91
N ASN A 66 17.52 -13.46 -0.03
CA ASN A 66 17.28 -13.10 1.37
C ASN A 66 17.47 -11.58 1.56
N THR A 67 16.65 -10.99 2.41
CA THR A 67 16.65 -9.54 2.63
C THR A 67 16.28 -9.18 4.07
N ASN A 68 16.15 -7.89 4.36
CA ASN A 68 15.73 -7.37 5.66
C ASN A 68 14.23 -7.02 5.67
N TRP A 69 13.70 -6.71 6.85
CA TRP A 69 12.29 -6.35 7.02
C TRP A 69 11.86 -5.15 6.16
N LEU A 70 12.76 -4.17 5.94
CA LEU A 70 12.45 -2.94 5.23
C LEU A 70 12.21 -3.21 3.74
N VAL A 71 13.19 -3.86 3.10
CA VAL A 71 13.11 -4.22 1.68
C VAL A 71 11.99 -5.23 1.45
N PHE A 72 11.83 -6.21 2.34
CA PHE A 72 10.72 -7.17 2.27
C PHE A 72 9.37 -6.46 2.32
N SER A 73 9.18 -5.54 3.27
CA SER A 73 7.93 -4.80 3.43
C SER A 73 7.61 -3.94 2.21
N ILE A 74 8.58 -3.14 1.73
CA ILE A 74 8.38 -2.26 0.57
C ILE A 74 7.97 -3.05 -0.68
N ILE A 75 8.71 -4.11 -1.01
CA ILE A 75 8.43 -4.88 -2.22
C ILE A 75 7.10 -5.63 -2.11
N THR A 76 6.83 -6.30 -0.99
CA THR A 76 5.57 -7.04 -0.83
C THR A 76 4.37 -6.09 -0.85
N MET A 77 4.51 -4.91 -0.25
CA MET A 77 3.49 -3.87 -0.31
C MET A 77 3.23 -3.42 -1.75
N MET A 78 4.27 -3.07 -2.52
CA MET A 78 4.10 -2.69 -3.94
C MET A 78 3.47 -3.82 -4.78
N LEU A 79 3.84 -5.08 -4.52
CA LEU A 79 3.27 -6.24 -5.22
C LEU A 79 1.79 -6.44 -4.93
N ILE A 80 1.31 -6.08 -3.73
CA ILE A 80 -0.11 -6.18 -3.34
C ILE A 80 -0.89 -4.93 -3.77
N GLU A 81 -0.29 -3.75 -3.61
CA GLU A 81 -0.87 -2.45 -3.92
C GLU A 81 -1.11 -2.30 -5.43
N THR A 82 -0.15 -2.65 -6.27
CA THR A 82 -0.25 -2.51 -7.74
C THR A 82 -1.51 -3.16 -8.33
N PRO A 83 -1.83 -4.45 -8.08
CA PRO A 83 -3.05 -5.06 -8.61
C PRO A 83 -4.33 -4.48 -7.98
N LEU A 84 -4.31 -4.08 -6.70
CA LEU A 84 -5.45 -3.42 -6.05
C LEU A 84 -5.74 -2.05 -6.66
N PHE A 85 -4.70 -1.25 -6.86
CA PHE A 85 -4.77 0.05 -7.51
C PHE A 85 -5.28 -0.07 -8.94
N ALA A 86 -4.72 -1.01 -9.73
CA ALA A 86 -5.16 -1.25 -11.10
C ALA A 86 -6.64 -1.65 -11.17
N TRP A 87 -7.07 -2.57 -10.30
CA TRP A 87 -8.48 -2.97 -10.20
C TRP A 87 -9.39 -1.81 -9.80
N PHE A 88 -8.99 -1.01 -8.81
CA PHE A 88 -9.76 0.12 -8.33
C PHE A 88 -9.86 1.24 -9.38
N ALA A 89 -8.76 1.54 -10.07
CA ALA A 89 -8.71 2.52 -11.14
C ALA A 89 -9.65 2.15 -12.30
N GLN A 90 -9.66 0.87 -12.70
CA GLN A 90 -10.61 0.37 -13.70
C GLN A 90 -12.06 0.46 -13.22
N LYS A 91 -12.33 0.08 -11.97
CA LYS A 91 -13.69 0.09 -11.40
C LYS A 91 -14.28 1.50 -11.29
N HIS A 92 -13.45 2.50 -11.00
CA HIS A 92 -13.90 3.87 -10.76
C HIS A 92 -13.60 4.84 -11.91
N ASN A 93 -13.10 4.36 -13.06
CA ASN A 93 -12.73 5.17 -14.22
C ASN A 93 -11.88 6.39 -13.85
N LEU A 94 -10.91 6.21 -12.94
CA LEU A 94 -10.05 7.30 -12.49
C LEU A 94 -9.32 7.90 -13.71
N ARG A 95 -9.51 9.19 -13.96
CA ARG A 95 -8.85 9.89 -15.06
C ARG A 95 -7.53 10.45 -14.57
N LEU A 96 -6.46 10.23 -15.33
CA LEU A 96 -5.18 10.89 -15.10
C LEU A 96 -5.28 12.43 -15.20
N ASN A 97 -6.32 12.96 -15.86
CA ASN A 97 -6.59 14.39 -16.00
C ASN A 97 -7.00 15.11 -14.70
N ASP A 98 -7.32 14.40 -13.60
CA ASP A 98 -7.59 15.02 -12.28
C ASP A 98 -6.34 15.69 -11.65
N LEU A 99 -5.26 15.81 -12.42
CA LEU A 99 -4.00 16.45 -12.08
C LEU A 99 -3.94 17.93 -12.48
N ASP A 100 -4.84 18.41 -13.33
CA ASP A 100 -4.91 19.83 -13.72
C ASP A 100 -5.98 20.57 -12.89
N PRO A 101 -5.60 21.51 -12.00
CA PRO A 101 -6.56 22.33 -11.26
C PRO A 101 -7.27 23.39 -12.12
N ARG A 102 -7.03 23.43 -13.44
CA ARG A 102 -7.46 24.51 -14.34
C ARG A 102 -8.79 24.30 -15.05
N ASP A 103 -9.48 23.19 -14.82
CA ASP A 103 -10.76 22.90 -15.50
C ASP A 103 -12.01 23.35 -14.70
N ASP A 104 -11.81 24.08 -13.60
CA ASP A 104 -12.88 24.72 -12.82
C ASP A 104 -13.08 26.19 -13.26
N ASP A 105 -13.51 26.41 -14.51
CA ASP A 105 -14.05 27.71 -15.00
C ASP A 105 -15.56 27.82 -14.75
#